data_AF-A0A6J4T1U6-F1
#
_entry.id   AF-A0A6J4T1U6-F1
#
_cell.length_a   1.000
_cell.length_b   1.000
_cell.length_c   1.000
_cell.angle_alpha   90.00
_cell.angle_beta   90.00
_cell.angle_gamma   90.00
#
_symmetry.space_group_name_H-M   'P 1'
#
loop_
_entity.id
_entity.type
_entity.pdbx_description
1 polymer ?
#
loop_
_entity_poly.entity_id
_entity_poly.type
_entity_poly.pdbx_seq_one_letter_code
_entity_poly.pdbx_strand_id
1 'polypeptide(L)'
;AGQEVSDAISLYQTANDKVAVRTNQLNALQKSVEYSRELLRYGSANYIEVINARQSLLGAELSRVNDRLQQLQAVVNLYRALGGGWK
;
A
#
# COMPACT_ATOMS: atom_id res chain seq x y z
N ALA A 1 16.34 5.43 24.81
CA ALA A 1 16.14 6.82 24.33
C ALA A 1 16.65 7.01 22.90
N GLY A 2 17.91 7.41 22.64
CA GLY A 2 18.36 7.78 21.26
C GLY A 2 18.26 6.66 20.22
N GLN A 3 18.53 5.41 20.61
CA GLN A 3 18.47 4.24 19.73
C GLN A 3 17.02 3.93 19.29
N GLU A 4 16.07 3.98 20.23
CA GLU A 4 14.63 3.77 19.94
C GLU A 4 14.05 4.85 19.00
N VAL A 5 14.52 6.09 19.12
CA VAL A 5 14.13 7.18 18.19
C VAL A 5 14.70 6.92 16.80
N SER A 6 15.97 6.55 16.71
CA SER A 6 16.65 6.24 15.44
C SER A 6 15.97 5.07 14.72
N ASP A 7 15.62 4.02 15.45
CA ASP A 7 14.93 2.85 14.91
C ASP A 7 13.54 3.23 14.37
N ALA A 8 12.80 4.06 15.10
CA ALA A 8 11.47 4.50 14.65
C ALA A 8 11.52 5.44 13.44
N ILE A 9 12.51 6.32 13.35
CA ILE A 9 12.73 7.16 12.16
C ILE A 9 13.08 6.29 10.95
N SER A 10 13.95 5.30 11.12
CA SER A 10 14.30 4.35 10.05
C SER A 10 13.09 3.54 9.57
N LEU A 11 12.24 3.08 10.50
CA LEU A 11 10.99 2.40 10.19
C LEU A 11 10.01 3.30 9.43
N TYR A 12 9.89 4.57 9.82
CA TYR A 12 9.06 5.55 9.12
C TYR A 12 9.55 5.80 7.69
N GLN A 13 10.86 5.99 7.50
CA GLN A 13 11.47 6.19 6.20
C GLN A 13 11.22 4.99 5.28
N THR A 14 11.49 3.77 5.77
CA THR A 14 11.23 2.51 5.07
C THR A 14 9.75 2.37 4.70
N ALA A 15 8.84 2.78 5.60
CA ALA A 15 7.41 2.72 5.33
C ALA A 15 6.99 3.73 4.25
N ASN A 16 7.60 4.90 4.17
CA ASN A 16 7.37 5.86 3.09
C ASN A 16 7.87 5.33 1.74
N ASP A 17 9.06 4.71 1.70
CA ASP A 17 9.58 4.12 0.47
C ASP A 17 8.67 3.00 -0.05
N LYS A 18 8.12 2.19 0.86
CA LYS A 18 7.11 1.18 0.53
C LYS A 18 5.85 1.79 -0.10
N VAL A 19 5.41 2.96 0.33
CA VAL A 19 4.23 3.65 -0.25
C VAL A 19 4.47 4.02 -1.72
N ALA A 20 5.67 4.50 -2.06
CA ALA A 20 6.00 4.82 -3.45
C ALA A 20 5.92 3.58 -4.35
N VAL A 21 6.52 2.46 -3.91
CA VAL A 21 6.47 1.18 -4.62
C VAL A 21 5.02 0.67 -4.73
N ARG A 22 4.25 0.76 -3.65
CA ARG A 22 2.83 0.36 -3.63
C ARG A 22 1.98 1.17 -4.59
N THR A 23 2.25 2.47 -4.70
CA THR A 23 1.55 3.37 -5.62
C THR A 23 1.83 2.98 -7.06
N ASN A 24 3.08 2.68 -7.40
CA ASN A 24 3.43 2.18 -8.74
C ASN A 24 2.75 0.84 -9.06
N GLN A 25 2.69 -0.07 -8.10
CA GLN A 25 1.96 -1.34 -8.25
C GLN A 25 0.46 -1.12 -8.53
N LEU A 26 -0.20 -0.23 -7.77
CA LEU A 26 -1.61 0.08 -7.99
C LEU A 26 -1.86 0.70 -9.35
N ASN A 27 -1.02 1.65 -9.77
CA ASN A 27 -1.11 2.26 -11.10
C ASN A 27 -0.99 1.22 -12.21
N ALA A 28 -0.07 0.25 -12.07
CA ALA A 28 0.08 -0.84 -13.05
C ALA A 28 -1.15 -1.76 -13.07
N LEU A 29 -1.70 -2.11 -11.91
CA LEU A 29 -2.90 -2.95 -11.82
C LEU A 29 -4.15 -2.24 -12.37
N GLN A 30 -4.25 -0.93 -12.17
CA GLN A 30 -5.35 -0.14 -12.71
C GLN A 30 -5.29 -0.07 -14.24
N LYS A 31 -4.09 0.11 -14.82
CA LYS A 31 -3.87 -0.02 -16.27
C LYS A 31 -4.19 -1.42 -16.78
N SER A 32 -3.84 -2.47 -16.01
CA SER A 32 -4.19 -3.85 -16.37
C SER A 32 -5.72 -4.03 -16.48
N VAL A 33 -6.49 -3.52 -15.51
CA VAL A 33 -7.96 -3.53 -15.57
C VAL A 33 -8.49 -2.76 -16.78
N GLU A 34 -7.90 -1.61 -17.11
CA GLU A 34 -8.27 -0.81 -18.28
C GLU A 34 -8.03 -1.58 -19.58
N TYR A 35 -6.84 -2.15 -19.76
CA TYR A 35 -6.49 -2.92 -20.96
C TYR A 35 -7.34 -4.19 -21.11
N SER A 36 -7.62 -4.92 -20.04
CA SER A 36 -8.52 -6.08 -20.10
C SER A 36 -9.93 -5.68 -20.52
N ARG A 37 -10.42 -4.49 -20.14
CA ARG A 37 -11.73 -3.98 -20.60
C ARG A 37 -11.71 -3.60 -22.07
N GLU A 38 -10.65 -2.95 -22.55
CA GLU A 38 -10.50 -2.64 -23.97
C GLU A 38 -10.42 -3.92 -24.82
N LEU A 39 -9.61 -4.89 -24.42
CA LEU A 39 -9.51 -6.18 -25.12
C LEU A 39 -10.85 -6.91 -25.17
N LEU A 40 -11.63 -6.87 -24.09
CA LEU A 40 -12.98 -7.44 -24.06
C LEU A 40 -13.88 -6.72 -25.09
N ARG A 41 -13.80 -5.38 -25.16
CA ARG A 41 -14.60 -4.57 -26.09
C ARG A 41 -14.28 -4.88 -27.55
N TYR A 42 -13.01 -5.15 -27.85
CA TYR A 42 -12.55 -5.54 -29.18
C TYR A 42 -12.59 -7.06 -29.44
N GLY A 43 -13.22 -7.84 -28.55
CA GLY A 43 -13.42 -9.29 -28.71
C GLY A 43 -12.18 -10.16 -28.51
N SER A 44 -11.08 -9.58 -28.01
CA SER A 44 -9.78 -10.24 -27.83
C SER A 44 -9.55 -10.79 -26.42
N ALA A 45 -10.43 -10.51 -25.46
CA ALA A 45 -10.34 -11.00 -24.08
C ALA A 45 -11.68 -11.55 -23.57
N ASN A 46 -11.59 -12.53 -22.66
CA ASN A 46 -12.76 -13.09 -21.96
C ASN A 46 -13.08 -12.24 -20.71
N TYR A 47 -14.35 -12.12 -20.34
CA TYR A 47 -14.79 -11.37 -19.15
C TYR A 47 -14.11 -11.84 -17.85
N ILE A 48 -13.71 -13.11 -17.79
CA ILE A 48 -12.91 -13.68 -16.69
C ILE A 48 -11.58 -12.95 -16.50
N GLU A 49 -10.92 -12.50 -17.56
CA GLU A 49 -9.66 -11.76 -17.47
C GLU A 49 -9.88 -10.39 -16.80
N VAL A 50 -10.99 -9.72 -17.11
CA VAL A 50 -11.38 -8.46 -16.44
C VAL A 50 -11.64 -8.70 -14.94
N ILE A 51 -12.29 -9.81 -14.59
CA ILE A 51 -12.52 -10.18 -13.18
C ILE A 51 -11.20 -10.43 -12.46
N ASN A 52 -10.30 -11.22 -13.05
CA ASN A 52 -8.99 -11.53 -12.46
C ASN A 52 -8.13 -10.27 -12.26
N ALA A 53 -8.13 -9.36 -13.24
CA ALA A 53 -7.43 -8.07 -13.12
C ALA A 53 -8.02 -7.22 -11.98
N ARG A 54 -9.35 -7.16 -11.85
CA ARG A 54 -10.03 -6.44 -10.77
C ARG A 54 -9.77 -7.06 -9.40
N GLN A 55 -9.77 -8.38 -9.28
CA GLN A 55 -9.42 -9.08 -8.03
C GLN A 55 -8.00 -8.77 -7.60
N SER A 56 -7.06 -8.76 -8.55
CA SER A 56 -5.66 -8.39 -8.28
C SER A 56 -5.53 -6.95 -7.82
N LEU A 57 -6.22 -6.00 -8.46
CA LEU A 57 -6.28 -4.60 -8.04
C LEU A 57 -6.84 -4.47 -6.62
N LEU A 58 -7.99 -5.09 -6.35
CA LEU A 58 -8.64 -5.05 -5.03
C LEU A 58 -7.71 -5.60 -3.92
N GLY A 59 -7.04 -6.72 -4.18
CA GLY A 59 -6.08 -7.29 -3.22
C GLY A 59 -4.93 -6.33 -2.91
N ALA A 60 -4.42 -5.62 -3.92
CA ALA A 60 -3.39 -4.60 -3.73
C ALA A 60 -3.92 -3.36 -2.98
N GLU A 61 -5.16 -2.93 -3.23
CA GLU A 61 -5.79 -1.82 -2.52
C GLU A 61 -5.99 -2.13 -1.04
N LEU A 62 -6.49 -3.33 -0.72
CA LEU A 62 -6.63 -3.81 0.67
C LEU A 62 -5.27 -3.87 1.37
N SER A 63 -4.25 -4.33 0.67
CA SER A 63 -2.89 -4.35 1.22
C SER A 63 -2.37 -2.94 1.49
N ARG A 64 -2.63 -1.96 0.61
CA ARG A 64 -2.26 -0.55 0.86
C ARG A 64 -2.95 0.00 2.10
N VAL A 65 -4.21 -0.34 2.35
CA VAL A 65 -4.93 0.07 3.57
C VAL A 65 -4.24 -0.51 4.82
N ASN A 66 -3.86 -1.79 4.78
CA ASN A 66 -3.11 -2.41 5.88
C ASN A 66 -1.73 -1.77 6.08
N ASP A 67 -1.01 -1.46 5.00
CA ASP A 67 0.28 -0.77 5.08
C ASP A 67 0.11 0.61 5.74
N ARG A 68 -0.96 1.33 5.42
CA ARG A 68 -1.28 2.62 6.04
C ARG A 68 -1.64 2.48 7.52
N LEU A 69 -2.37 1.44 7.89
CA LEU A 69 -2.68 1.14 9.30
C LEU A 69 -1.39 0.89 10.10
N GLN A 70 -0.47 0.10 9.55
CA GLN A 70 0.83 -0.18 10.19
C GLN A 70 1.66 1.10 10.36
N GLN A 71 1.67 1.99 9.36
CA GLN A 71 2.32 3.30 9.49
C GLN A 71 1.75 4.12 10.66
N LEU A 72 0.43 4.19 10.78
CA LEU A 72 -0.22 4.94 11.86
C LEU A 72 0.08 4.32 13.23
N GLN A 73 0.07 3.00 13.34
CA GLN A 73 0.45 2.29 14.56
C GLN A 73 1.91 2.55 14.94
N ALA A 74 2.83 2.55 13.97
CA ALA A 74 4.23 2.88 14.20
C ALA A 74 4.42 4.30 14.73
N VAL A 75 3.67 5.27 14.20
CA VAL A 75 3.68 6.66 14.68
C VAL A 75 3.14 6.75 16.12
N VAL A 76 2.04 6.07 16.44
CA VAL A 76 1.50 6.02 17.81
C VAL A 76 2.50 5.39 18.79
N ASN A 77 3.16 4.31 18.38
CA ASN A 77 4.17 3.65 19.20
C ASN A 77 5.39 4.53 19.41
N LEU A 78 5.85 5.25 18.39
CA LEU A 78 6.92 6.24 18.49
C LEU A 78 6.55 7.35 19.47
N TYR A 79 5.34 7.91 19.36
CA TYR A 79 4.85 8.94 20.28
C TYR A 79 4.85 8.45 21.74
N ARG A 80 4.41 7.21 21.98
CA ARG A 80 4.47 6.59 23.32
C ARG A 80 5.90 6.38 23.81
N ALA A 81 6.79 5.86 22.96
CA ALA A 81 8.18 5.57 23.31
C ALA A 81 9.01 6.85 23.58
N LEU A 82 8.69 7.96 22.91
CA LEU A 82 9.28 9.28 23.16
C LEU A 82 8.82 9.94 24.47
N GLY A 83 8.03 9.23 25.28
CA GLY A 83 7.58 9.69 26.58
C GLY A 83 6.13 10.11 26.62
N GLY A 84 5.33 9.93 25.57
CA GLY A 84 3.88 9.76 25.61
C GLY A 84 3.06 10.71 26.52
N GLY A 85 3.54 11.93 26.77
CA GLY A 85 3.11 12.72 27.92
C GLY A 85 3.61 12.12 29.24
N TRP A 86 4.74 12.58 29.77
CA TRP A 86 5.08 12.36 31.17
C TRP A 86 4.12 13.21 32.02
N LYS A 87 2.92 12.68 32.24
CA LYS A 87 2.03 12.82 33.40
C LYS A 87 0.91 11.79 33.30
#